data_AF-A0A9D5P5X1-F1
#
_entry.id   AF-A0A9D5P5X1-F1
#
_cell.length_a   1.000
_cell.length_b   1.000
_cell.length_c   1.000
_cell.angle_alpha   90.00
_cell.angle_beta   90.00
_cell.angle_gamma   90.00
#
_symmetry.space_group_name_H-M   'P 1'
#
loop_
_entity.id
_entity.type
_entity.pdbx_description
1 polymer ?
#
loop_
_entity_poly.entity_id
_entity_poly.type
_entity_poly.pdbx_seq_one_letter_code
_entity_poly.pdbx_strand_id
1 'polypeptide(L)'
;MKKINILATVIALFATCIFSSCKEKAPIDKKKMTQMVAEYYMLDAVSKHELREVKDLDMNLVYVDFLNKHGVTAAEFDSAVTYYAKRPLEFKSIYEGAIKIINKKLETINKELEEN
;
A
#
# COMPACT_ATOMS: atom_id res chain seq x y z
N MET A 1 -32.76 -23.16 39.94
CA MET A 1 -31.69 -23.86 39.18
C MET A 1 -31.73 -23.57 37.67
N LYS A 2 -32.82 -23.88 36.94
CA LYS A 2 -32.91 -23.61 35.48
C LYS A 2 -32.64 -22.15 35.07
N LYS A 3 -33.12 -21.16 35.84
CA LYS A 3 -32.93 -19.72 35.58
C LYS A 3 -31.46 -19.26 35.75
N ILE A 4 -30.73 -19.86 36.69
CA ILE A 4 -29.31 -19.57 36.93
C ILE A 4 -28.47 -20.12 35.77
N ASN A 5 -28.81 -21.31 35.27
CA ASN A 5 -28.13 -21.90 34.12
C ASN A 5 -28.38 -21.09 32.84
N ILE A 6 -29.60 -20.60 32.61
CA ILE A 6 -29.91 -19.72 31.47
C ILE A 6 -29.13 -18.40 31.56
N LEU A 7 -29.05 -17.80 32.76
CA LEU A 7 -28.30 -16.56 32.96
C LEU A 7 -26.79 -16.77 32.72
N ALA A 8 -26.23 -17.88 33.19
CA ALA A 8 -24.83 -18.24 32.94
C ALA A 8 -24.55 -18.46 31.44
N THR A 9 -25.48 -19.10 30.71
CA THR A 9 -25.35 -19.29 29.25
C THR A 9 -25.39 -17.95 28.50
N VAL A 10 -26.27 -17.02 28.90
CA VAL A 10 -26.34 -15.68 28.27
C VAL A 10 -25.08 -14.87 28.54
N ILE A 11 -24.52 -14.92 29.75
CA ILE A 11 -23.26 -14.24 30.10
C ILE A 11 -22.09 -14.81 29.30
N ALA A 12 -22.02 -16.15 29.16
CA ALA A 12 -20.99 -16.80 28.35
C ALA A 12 -21.09 -16.42 26.86
N LEU A 13 -22.31 -16.28 26.31
CA LEU A 13 -22.53 -15.86 24.94
C LEU A 13 -22.20 -14.38 24.70
N PHE A 14 -22.39 -13.52 25.71
CA PHE A 14 -22.03 -12.11 25.63
C PHE A 14 -20.52 -11.91 25.73
N ALA A 15 -19.83 -12.73 26.54
CA ALA A 15 -18.37 -12.69 26.70
C ALA A 15 -17.61 -13.05 25.41
N THR A 16 -18.14 -13.95 24.56
CA THR A 16 -17.49 -14.30 23.28
C THR A 16 -17.55 -13.18 22.24
N CYS A 17 -18.54 -12.28 22.31
CA CYS A 17 -18.63 -11.13 21.42
C CYS A 17 -17.54 -10.07 21.68
N ILE A 18 -17.07 -9.93 22.92
CA ILE A 18 -16.12 -8.88 23.33
C ILE A 18 -14.68 -9.18 22.84
N PHE A 19 -14.36 -10.44 22.57
CA PHE A 19 -13.04 -10.86 22.04
C PHE A 19 -12.96 -10.87 20.51
N SER A 20 -13.99 -10.38 19.81
CA SER A 20 -13.92 -10.16 18.37
C SER A 20 -13.04 -8.93 18.11
N SER A 21 -11.73 -9.13 18.18
CA SER A 21 -10.75 -8.15 17.73
C SER A 21 -10.99 -7.88 16.26
N CYS A 22 -11.63 -6.74 15.94
CA CYS A 22 -11.63 -6.19 14.60
C CYS A 22 -10.17 -5.94 14.23
N LYS A 23 -9.54 -6.90 13.56
CA LYS A 23 -8.24 -6.69 12.92
C LYS A 23 -8.43 -5.53 11.98
N GLU A 24 -7.78 -4.42 12.27
CA GLU A 24 -7.74 -3.26 11.40
C GLU A 24 -7.29 -3.73 10.01
N LYS A 25 -8.14 -3.54 9.00
CA LYS A 25 -7.84 -3.92 7.63
C LYS A 25 -7.03 -2.80 6.99
N ALA A 26 -5.99 -3.15 6.25
CA ALA A 26 -5.23 -2.19 5.48
C ALA A 26 -6.15 -1.48 4.45
N PRO A 27 -6.12 -0.14 4.35
CA PRO A 27 -6.87 0.60 3.32
C PRO A 27 -6.48 0.21 1.90
N ILE A 28 -5.19 -0.08 1.69
CA ILE A 28 -4.63 -0.64 0.46
C ILE A 28 -3.94 -1.93 0.85
N ASP A 29 -4.22 -3.02 0.12
CA ASP A 29 -3.55 -4.28 0.40
C ASP A 29 -2.05 -4.22 0.11
N LYS A 30 -1.30 -5.11 0.76
CA LYS A 30 0.17 -5.09 0.71
C LYS A 30 0.71 -5.20 -0.70
N LYS A 31 0.11 -6.04 -1.55
CA LYS A 31 0.58 -6.28 -2.92
C LYS A 31 0.39 -5.04 -3.77
N LYS A 32 -0.79 -4.42 -3.69
CA LYS A 32 -1.08 -3.15 -4.37
C LYS A 32 -0.18 -2.03 -3.88
N MET A 33 0.02 -1.91 -2.56
CA MET A 33 0.95 -0.92 -1.97
C MET A 33 2.39 -1.12 -2.47
N THR A 34 2.87 -2.36 -2.58
CA THR A 34 4.19 -2.67 -3.15
C THR A 34 4.33 -2.20 -4.60
N GLN A 35 3.31 -2.41 -5.43
CA GLN A 35 3.31 -1.92 -6.82
C GLN A 35 3.30 -0.40 -6.88
N MET A 36 2.43 0.24 -6.09
CA MET A 36 2.32 1.70 -6.01
C MET A 36 3.64 2.34 -5.57
N VAL A 37 4.30 1.81 -4.54
CA VAL A 37 5.61 2.30 -4.09
C VAL A 37 6.66 2.20 -5.20
N ALA A 38 6.74 1.06 -5.90
CA ALA A 38 7.67 0.90 -7.00
C ALA A 38 7.45 1.95 -8.10
N GLU A 39 6.19 2.13 -8.51
CA GLU A 39 5.83 3.09 -9.56
C GLU A 39 6.05 4.54 -9.14
N TYR A 40 5.74 4.89 -7.89
CA TYR A 40 5.99 6.22 -7.35
C TYR A 40 7.48 6.58 -7.43
N TYR A 41 8.38 5.69 -7.02
CA TYR A 41 9.82 5.98 -7.09
C TYR A 41 10.37 6.02 -8.51
N MET A 42 9.82 5.24 -9.43
CA MET A 42 10.19 5.36 -10.85
C MET A 42 9.71 6.70 -11.43
N LEU A 43 8.50 7.13 -11.09
CA LEU A 43 7.95 8.41 -11.49
C LEU A 43 8.75 9.58 -10.91
N ASP A 44 9.10 9.52 -9.62
CA ASP A 44 9.96 10.49 -8.95
C ASP A 44 11.36 10.56 -9.61
N ALA A 45 11.96 9.41 -9.94
CA ALA A 45 13.25 9.36 -10.63
C ALA A 45 13.19 10.02 -12.03
N VAL A 46 12.19 9.65 -12.86
CA VAL A 46 11.99 10.29 -14.17
C VAL A 46 11.74 11.79 -14.00
N SER A 47 10.95 12.16 -13.00
CA SER A 47 10.62 13.57 -12.76
C SER A 47 11.85 14.41 -12.42
N LYS A 48 12.80 13.85 -11.65
CA LYS A 48 14.05 14.53 -11.28
C LYS A 48 15.07 14.59 -12.41
N HIS A 49 15.06 13.62 -13.32
CA HIS A 49 16.04 13.51 -14.39
C HIS A 49 15.61 14.19 -15.70
N GLU A 50 14.36 14.06 -16.12
CA GLU A 50 13.91 14.56 -17.44
C GLU A 50 13.15 15.90 -17.37
N LEU A 51 12.54 16.25 -16.24
CA LEU A 51 11.70 17.45 -16.17
C LEU A 51 12.44 18.74 -15.82
N ARG A 52 13.76 18.69 -15.67
CA ARG A 52 14.57 19.92 -15.60
C ARG A 52 14.42 20.78 -16.86
N GLU A 53 14.03 20.19 -17.98
CA GLU A 53 13.78 20.89 -19.25
C GLU A 53 12.30 21.27 -19.46
N VAL A 54 11.37 20.59 -18.78
CA VAL A 54 9.92 20.84 -18.90
C VAL A 54 9.48 21.79 -17.77
N LYS A 55 9.63 23.09 -18.03
CA LYS A 55 9.32 24.19 -17.08
C LYS A 55 7.87 24.21 -16.57
N ASP A 56 6.97 23.44 -17.18
CA ASP A 56 5.52 23.48 -16.96
C ASP A 56 4.92 22.15 -16.45
N LEU A 57 5.72 21.16 -16.04
CA LEU A 57 5.12 19.93 -15.49
C LEU A 57 4.56 20.17 -14.07
N ASP A 58 3.24 20.18 -13.96
CA ASP A 58 2.55 20.21 -12.68
C ASP A 58 2.65 18.83 -12.00
N MET A 59 3.55 18.73 -11.03
CA MET A 59 3.74 17.51 -10.22
C MET A 59 2.48 17.07 -9.48
N ASN A 60 1.52 17.98 -9.25
CA ASN A 60 0.23 17.60 -8.67
C ASN A 60 -0.60 16.80 -9.67
N LEU A 61 -0.61 17.17 -10.95
CA LEU A 61 -1.32 16.41 -11.99
C LEU A 61 -0.71 15.01 -12.14
N VAL A 62 0.62 14.93 -12.14
CA VAL A 62 1.37 13.66 -12.18
C VAL A 62 1.01 12.75 -11.00
N TYR A 63 0.93 13.32 -9.79
CA TYR A 63 0.54 12.60 -8.60
C TYR A 63 -0.93 12.13 -8.65
N VAL A 64 -1.84 12.99 -9.13
CA VAL A 64 -3.25 12.66 -9.32
C VAL A 64 -3.43 11.53 -10.33
N ASP A 65 -2.72 11.58 -11.46
CA ASP A 65 -2.75 10.53 -12.48
C ASP A 65 -2.19 9.20 -11.96
N PHE A 66 -1.12 9.24 -11.17
CA PHE A 66 -0.60 8.08 -10.47
C PHE A 66 -1.66 7.44 -9.56
N LEU A 67 -2.34 8.22 -8.73
CA LEU A 67 -3.40 7.71 -7.85
C LEU A 67 -4.58 7.13 -8.64
N ASN A 68 -5.02 7.84 -9.70
CA ASN A 68 -6.09 7.42 -10.58
C ASN A 68 -5.78 6.12 -11.31
N LYS A 69 -4.54 5.94 -11.80
CA LYS A 69 -4.08 4.70 -12.45
C LYS A 69 -4.25 3.48 -11.56
N HIS A 70 -4.08 3.65 -10.25
CA HIS A 70 -4.26 2.58 -9.27
C HIS A 70 -5.71 2.49 -8.74
N GLY A 71 -6.61 3.39 -9.12
CA GLY A 71 -7.97 3.45 -8.57
C GLY A 71 -7.95 3.63 -7.05
N VAL A 72 -7.13 4.58 -6.58
CA VAL A 72 -6.91 4.89 -5.16
C VAL A 72 -7.10 6.39 -4.97
N THR A 73 -7.80 6.78 -3.90
CA THR A 73 -7.90 8.18 -3.50
C THR A 73 -6.68 8.61 -2.68
N ALA A 74 -6.36 9.90 -2.66
CA ALA A 74 -5.28 10.43 -1.82
C ALA A 74 -5.47 10.04 -0.34
N ALA A 75 -6.71 10.12 0.17
CA ALA A 75 -7.04 9.74 1.54
C ALA A 75 -6.79 8.25 1.84
N GLU A 76 -7.11 7.34 0.91
CA GLU A 76 -6.82 5.91 1.05
C GLU A 76 -5.31 5.64 1.04
N PHE A 77 -4.56 6.34 0.18
CA PHE A 77 -3.10 6.23 0.12
C PHE A 77 -2.44 6.72 1.40
N ASP A 78 -2.80 7.91 1.88
CA ASP A 78 -2.28 8.49 3.13
C ASP A 78 -2.62 7.61 4.35
N SER A 79 -3.83 7.05 4.36
CA SER A 79 -4.26 6.09 5.38
C SER A 79 -3.46 4.79 5.31
N ALA A 80 -3.17 4.28 4.11
CA ALA A 80 -2.35 3.08 3.94
C ALA A 80 -0.90 3.31 4.36
N VAL A 81 -0.31 4.46 4.03
CA VAL A 81 1.03 4.84 4.50
C VAL A 81 1.07 4.84 6.03
N THR A 82 0.09 5.49 6.67
CA THR A 82 -0.04 5.53 8.14
C THR A 82 -0.23 4.12 8.73
N TYR A 83 -1.05 3.29 8.09
CA TYR A 83 -1.30 1.90 8.49
C TYR A 83 -0.01 1.07 8.47
N TYR A 84 0.79 1.15 7.41
CA TYR A 84 2.02 0.38 7.27
C TYR A 84 3.18 0.96 8.10
N ALA A 85 3.23 2.27 8.32
CA ALA A 85 4.22 2.89 9.20
C ALA A 85 4.18 2.33 10.64
N LYS A 86 2.99 1.94 11.12
CA LYS A 86 2.80 1.27 12.42
C LYS A 86 3.18 -0.22 12.42
N ARG A 87 3.53 -0.78 11.26
CA ARG A 87 3.83 -2.22 11.04
C ARG A 87 5.19 -2.38 10.34
N PRO A 88 6.32 -2.14 11.04
CA PRO A 88 7.63 -2.00 10.41
C PRO A 88 8.07 -3.20 9.56
N LEU A 89 7.78 -4.43 9.98
CA LEU A 89 8.12 -5.63 9.22
C LEU A 89 7.32 -5.75 7.92
N GLU A 90 6.04 -5.41 7.95
CA GLU A 90 5.21 -5.38 6.75
C GLU A 90 5.68 -4.28 5.81
N PHE A 91 6.01 -3.10 6.35
CA PHE A 91 6.45 -1.96 5.55
C PHE A 91 7.82 -2.19 4.91
N LYS A 92 8.78 -2.75 5.66
CA LYS A 92 10.08 -3.21 5.12
C LYS A 92 9.86 -4.16 3.95
N SER A 93 8.97 -5.13 4.11
CA SER A 93 8.66 -6.09 3.05
C SER A 93 8.00 -5.45 1.82
N ILE A 94 7.21 -4.37 2.00
CA ILE A 94 6.67 -3.58 0.89
C ILE A 94 7.82 -2.94 0.09
N TYR A 95 8.76 -2.28 0.76
CA TYR A 95 9.92 -1.66 0.11
C TYR A 95 10.85 -2.67 -0.55
N GLU A 96 11.16 -3.79 0.10
CA GLU A 96 11.95 -4.87 -0.51
C GLU A 96 11.27 -5.43 -1.77
N GLY A 97 9.94 -5.57 -1.75
CA GLY A 97 9.16 -5.93 -2.92
C GLY A 97 9.24 -4.88 -4.03
N ALA A 98 9.16 -3.60 -3.67
CA ALA A 98 9.24 -2.50 -4.63
C ALA A 98 10.62 -2.45 -5.31
N ILE A 99 11.71 -2.60 -4.56
CA ILE A 99 13.08 -2.68 -5.08
C ILE A 99 13.21 -3.84 -6.07
N LYS A 100 12.63 -5.02 -5.77
CA LYS A 100 12.64 -6.16 -6.70
C LYS A 100 11.90 -5.85 -8.00
N ILE A 101 10.75 -5.16 -7.93
CA ILE A 101 10.01 -4.74 -9.13
C ILE A 101 10.85 -3.78 -9.98
N ILE A 102 11.48 -2.80 -9.35
CA ILE A 102 12.33 -1.81 -10.03
C ILE A 102 13.52 -2.51 -10.70
N ASN A 103 14.26 -3.35 -9.97
CA ASN A 103 15.42 -4.06 -10.51
C ASN A 103 15.04 -4.96 -11.69
N LYS A 104 13.92 -5.68 -11.60
CA LYS A 104 13.42 -6.51 -12.72
C LYS A 104 13.12 -5.67 -13.97
N LYS A 105 12.55 -4.47 -13.79
CA LYS A 105 12.31 -3.54 -14.90
C LYS A 105 13.62 -3.03 -15.50
N LEU A 106 14.60 -2.69 -14.67
CA LEU A 106 15.94 -2.29 -15.13
C LEU A 106 16.63 -3.40 -15.93
N GLU A 107 16.59 -4.64 -15.45
CA GLU A 107 17.11 -5.81 -16.18
C GLU A 107 16.43 -5.98 -17.54
N THR A 108 15.11 -5.78 -17.60
CA THR A 108 14.34 -5.88 -18.85
C THR A 108 14.77 -4.80 -19.84
N ILE A 109 14.88 -3.55 -19.40
CA ILE A 109 15.30 -2.42 -20.24
C ILE A 109 16.74 -2.62 -20.75
N ASN A 110 17.67 -3.02 -19.89
CA ASN A 110 19.06 -3.24 -20.30
C ASN A 110 19.17 -4.33 -21.36
N LYS A 111 18.40 -5.42 -21.21
CA LYS A 111 18.36 -6.48 -22.22
C LYS A 111 17.82 -5.98 -23.56
N GLU A 112 16.75 -5.18 -23.55
CA GLU A 112 16.19 -4.57 -24.76
C GLU A 112 17.21 -3.63 -25.45
N LEU A 113 18.06 -2.95 -24.68
CA LEU A 113 19.11 -2.08 -25.23
C LEU A 113 20.32 -2.86 -25.80
N GLU A 114 20.63 -4.04 -25.27
CA GLU A 114 21.71 -4.91 -25.78
C GLU A 114 21.31 -5.67 -27.05
N GLU A 115 20.00 -5.87 -27.27
CA GLU A 115 19.45 -6.57 -28.44
C GLU A 115 19.21 -5.65 -29.66
N ASN A 116 19.34 -4.32 -29.49
CA ASN A 116 19.20 -3.30 -30.55
C ASN A 116 20.53 -2.64 -30.91
#